data_AF-A0A963N2L4-F1
#
_entry.id   AF-A0A963N2L4-F1
#
_cell.length_a   1.000
_cell.length_b   1.000
_cell.length_c   1.000
_cell.angle_alpha   90.00
_cell.angle_beta   90.00
_cell.angle_gamma   90.00
#
_symmetry.space_group_name_H-M   'P 1'
#
loop_
_entity.id
_entity.type
_entity.pdbx_description
1 polymer ?
#
loop_
_entity_poly.entity_id
_entity_poly.type
_entity_poly.pdbx_seq_one_letter_code
_entity_poly.pdbx_strand_id
1 'polypeptide(L)' 'MRPSQRPADALRAIRITRGFTKHAEGSVLIEFGDTRVLCTASVEESVPGFMRGQGRGWLTAEYGMLPR' A
#
# COMPACT_ATOMS: atom_id res chain seq x y z
N MET A 1 21.49 -2.94 -22.58
CA MET A 1 20.05 -2.82 -22.88
C MET A 1 19.28 -3.55 -21.78
N ARG A 2 18.23 -2.97 -21.17
CA ARG A 2 17.47 -3.64 -20.09
C ARG A 2 16.61 -4.77 -20.68
N PRO A 3 16.41 -5.91 -19.99
CA PRO A 3 15.54 -7.01 -20.49
C PRO A 3 14.11 -6.57 -20.83
N SER A 4 13.59 -5.58 -20.09
CA SER A 4 12.28 -4.99 -20.35
C SER A 4 12.24 -4.02 -21.55
N GLN A 5 13.35 -3.83 -22.27
CA GLN A 5 13.53 -2.87 -23.39
C GLN A 5 13.21 -1.39 -23.09
N ARG A 6 12.93 -1.05 -21.84
CA ARG A 6 12.68 0.33 -21.41
C ARG A 6 13.98 1.16 -21.33
N PRO A 7 13.89 2.49 -21.53
CA PRO A 7 14.97 3.42 -21.23
C PRO A 7 15.50 3.31 -19.78
N ALA A 8 16.69 3.87 -19.55
CA ALA A 8 17.34 3.84 -18.23
C ALA A 8 16.54 4.63 -17.18
N ASP A 9 15.96 5.74 -17.61
CA ASP A 9 15.16 6.70 -16.85
C ASP A 9 13.65 6.37 -16.83
N ALA A 10 13.19 5.43 -17.66
CA ALA A 10 11.80 5.03 -17.68
C ALA A 10 11.42 4.14 -16.49
N LEU A 11 10.24 4.39 -15.91
CA LEU A 11 9.57 3.53 -14.94
C LEU A 11 8.89 2.33 -15.63
N ARG A 12 8.45 1.33 -14.85
CA ARG A 12 7.60 0.23 -15.34
C ARG A 12 6.17 0.76 -15.55
N ALA A 13 5.32 0.01 -16.25
CA ALA A 13 3.91 0.34 -16.33
C ALA A 13 3.29 0.35 -14.92
N ILE A 14 2.56 1.42 -14.59
CA ILE A 14 1.91 1.61 -13.29
C ILE A 14 0.40 1.51 -13.47
N ARG A 15 -0.25 0.69 -12.65
CA ARG A 15 -1.71 0.66 -12.53
C ARG A 15 -2.11 0.76 -11.06
N ILE A 16 -3.15 1.54 -10.79
CA ILE A 16 -3.74 1.74 -9.46
C ILE A 16 -5.22 1.43 -9.56
N THR A 17 -5.65 0.33 -8.93
CA THR A 17 -7.06 -0.09 -8.89
C THR A 17 -7.60 0.16 -7.48
N ARG A 18 -8.47 1.15 -7.33
CA ARG A 18 -9.12 1.50 -6.05
C ARG A 18 -10.33 0.60 -5.77
N GLY A 19 -10.70 0.46 -4.50
CA GLY A 19 -11.83 -0.38 -4.08
C GLY A 19 -11.61 -1.85 -4.37
N PHE A 20 -10.37 -2.31 -4.30
CA PHE A 20 -10.00 -3.68 -4.70
C PHE A 20 -10.57 -4.74 -3.76
N THR A 21 -10.60 -4.48 -2.45
CA THR A 21 -11.26 -5.34 -1.46
C THR A 21 -12.50 -4.65 -0.90
N LYS A 22 -13.49 -5.46 -0.48
CA LYS A 22 -14.81 -4.98 -0.05
C LYS A 22 -14.86 -4.46 1.39
N HIS A 23 -13.97 -4.93 2.26
CA HIS A 23 -14.13 -4.80 3.71
C HIS A 23 -13.30 -3.68 4.34
N ALA A 24 -12.19 -3.28 3.72
CA ALA A 24 -11.38 -2.18 4.24
C ALA A 24 -11.97 -0.82 3.81
N GLU A 25 -11.93 0.17 4.70
CA GLU A 25 -12.37 1.54 4.44
C GLU A 25 -11.62 2.15 3.25
N GLY A 26 -10.33 1.83 3.12
CA GLY A 26 -9.53 2.09 1.93
C GLY A 26 -8.88 0.81 1.41
N SER A 27 -9.01 0.54 0.11
CA SER A 27 -8.32 -0.60 -0.52
C SER A 27 -7.84 -0.26 -1.93
N VAL A 28 -6.60 -0.67 -2.23
CA VAL A 28 -5.95 -0.43 -3.52
C VAL A 28 -5.07 -1.62 -3.90
N LEU A 29 -5.17 -2.08 -5.14
CA LEU A 29 -4.12 -2.90 -5.77
C LEU A 29 -3.23 -1.98 -6.60
N ILE A 30 -1.94 -1.90 -6.25
CA ILE A 30 -0.93 -1.18 -7.03
C ILE A 30 -0.02 -2.16 -7.76
N GLU A 31 0.23 -1.89 -9.04
CA GLU A 31 0.98 -2.77 -9.93
C GLU A 31 2.08 -1.99 -10.64
N PHE A 32 3.34 -2.40 -10.44
CA PHE A 32 4.53 -1.86 -11.12
C PHE A 32 5.15 -2.95 -12.00
N GLY A 33 4.66 -3.09 -13.22
CA GLY A 33 4.90 -4.30 -14.02
C GLY A 33 4.40 -5.53 -13.26
N ASP A 34 5.27 -6.53 -13.07
CA ASP A 34 4.90 -7.77 -12.38
C ASP A 34 4.85 -7.67 -10.85
N THR A 35 5.35 -6.57 -10.28
CA THR A 35 5.23 -6.33 -8.84
C THR A 35 3.80 -5.88 -8.54
N ARG A 36 3.08 -6.65 -7.73
CA ARG A 36 1.72 -6.33 -7.28
C ARG A 36 1.68 -6.26 -5.76
N VAL A 37 1.10 -5.19 -5.23
CA VAL A 37 0.94 -4.99 -3.79
C VAL A 37 -0.51 -4.61 -3.51
N LEU A 38 -1.13 -5.37 -2.60
CA LEU A 38 -2.42 -5.01 -2.03
C LEU A 38 -2.17 -4.11 -0.82
N CYS A 39 -2.68 -2.87 -0.90
CA CYS A 39 -2.66 -1.92 0.21
C CYS A 39 -4.07 -1.77 0.76
N THR A 40 -4.24 -1.98 2.05
CA THR A 40 -5.49 -1.73 2.78
C THR A 40 -5.24 -0.68 3.86
N ALA A 41 -6.21 0.19 4.08
CA ALA A 41 -6.24 1.14 5.18
C ALA A 41 -7.49 0.87 6.02
N SER A 42 -7.29 0.76 7.33
CA SER A 42 -8.35 0.58 8.30
C SER A 42 -8.25 1.63 9.39
N VAL A 43 -9.39 2.03 9.94
CA VAL A 43 -9.48 3.06 10.97
C VAL A 43 -9.80 2.41 12.30
N GLU A 44 -9.04 2.76 13.32
CA GLU A 44 -9.32 2.40 14.70
C GLU A 44 -9.57 3.68 15.49
N GLU A 45 -10.60 3.69 16.34
CA GLU A 45 -10.93 4.84 17.21
C GLU A 45 -9.99 4.99 18.41
N SER A 46 -8.83 4.33 18.37
CA SER A 46 -7.83 4.29 19.44
C SER A 46 -6.48 4.78 18.93
N VAL A 47 -5.63 5.23 19.86
CA VAL A 47 -4.23 5.56 19.59
C VAL A 47 -3.33 4.79 20.57
N PRO A 48 -2.06 4.54 20.21
CA PRO A 48 -1.12 3.92 21.14
C PRO A 48 -1.04 4.66 22.48
N GLY A 49 -0.74 3.92 23.55
CA GLY A 49 -0.81 4.45 24.92
C GLY A 49 0.00 5.72 25.16
N PHE A 50 1.16 5.86 24.51
CA PHE A 50 2.03 7.03 24.61
C PHE A 50 1.48 8.28 23.90
N MET A 51 0.47 8.15 23.02
CA MET A 51 -0.18 9.24 22.29
C MET A 51 -1.46 9.75 22.98
N ARG A 52 -1.96 9.05 24.01
CA ARG A 52 -3.21 9.42 24.68
C ARG A 52 -3.14 10.82 25.29
N GLY A 53 -4.21 11.60 25.12
CA GLY A 53 -4.32 12.96 25.64
C GLY A 53 -3.59 14.04 24.83
N GLN A 54 -2.86 13.68 23.77
CA GLN A 54 -2.12 14.65 22.96
C GLN A 54 -2.97 15.32 21.86
N GLY A 55 -4.20 14.87 21.62
CA GLY A 55 -5.06 15.40 20.55
C GLY A 55 -4.53 15.14 19.12
N ARG A 56 -3.69 14.12 18.94
CA ARG A 56 -3.06 13.75 17.66
C ARG A 56 -3.45 12.34 17.26
N GLY A 57 -3.61 12.11 15.96
CA GLY A 57 -3.77 10.77 15.39
C GLY A 57 -2.46 9.99 15.29
N TRP A 58 -2.58 8.71 14.93
CA TRP A 58 -1.45 7.81 14.72
C TRP A 58 -1.63 7.02 13.42
N LEU A 59 -0.53 6.72 12.74
CA LEU A 59 -0.51 5.86 11.56
C LEU A 59 0.60 4.82 11.73
N THR A 60 0.25 3.56 11.53
CA THR A 60 1.18 2.44 11.49
C THR A 60 0.91 1.61 10.23
N ALA A 61 1.85 0.73 9.87
CA ALA A 61 1.71 -0.14 8.72
C ALA A 61 2.30 -1.52 9.02
N GLU A 62 1.70 -2.53 8.41
CA GLU A 62 2.20 -3.90 8.40
C GLU A 62 2.55 -4.30 6.96
N TYR A 63 3.49 -5.22 6.82
CA TYR A 63 3.93 -5.74 5.54
C TYR A 63 4.09 -7.25 5.61
N GLY A 64 3.52 -7.94 4.62
CA GLY A 64 3.67 -9.38 4.44
C GLY A 64 3.84 -9.73 2.96
N MET A 65 4.71 -10.70 2.68
CA MET A 65 4.79 -11.32 1.36
C MET A 65 4.11 -12.67 1.42
N LEU A 66 3.16 -12.90 0.51
CA LEU A 66 2.56 -14.23 0.36
C LEU A 66 3.66 -15.23 -0.06
N PRO A 67 3.69 -16.43 0.55
CA PRO A 67 4.60 -17.49 0.13
C PRO A 67 4.32 -17.89 -1.33
N ARG A 68 5.30 -18.54 -1.94
CA ARG A 68 5.19 -19.10 -3.30
C ARG A 68 4.35 -20.36 -3.32
#